data_AF-A0A1H4T6G7-F1
#
_entry.id   AF-A0A1H4T6G7-F1
#
_cell.length_a   1.000
_cell.length_b   1.000
_cell.length_c   1.000
_cell.angle_alpha   90.00
_cell.angle_beta   90.00
_cell.angle_gamma   90.00
#
_symmetry.space_group_name_H-M   'P 1'
#
loop_
_entity.id
_entity.type
_entity.pdbx_description
1 polymer ?
#
loop_
_entity_poly.entity_id
_entity_poly.type
_entity_poly.pdbx_seq_one_letter_code
_entity_poly.pdbx_strand_id
1 'polypeptide(L)'
;MGFQTEFNSVCKFKSEQELYELLEYGRCKMVKSGFRVYPTGQMVIAYTPLNEAIAIVKISASIAEINFQGEEVTAVEMELVRKLTEEEAKVQTALAYEMFFAGQDKLNTQD
;
A
#
# COMPACT_ATOMS: atom_id res chain seq x y z
N MET A 1 19.34 -14.04 12.36
CA MET A 1 20.19 -13.16 11.51
C MET A 1 19.67 -13.15 10.07
N GLY A 2 18.38 -12.88 9.86
CA GLY A 2 17.80 -12.73 8.53
C GLY A 2 17.20 -11.35 8.43
N PHE A 3 17.47 -10.63 7.35
CA PHE A 3 16.82 -9.36 7.03
C PHE A 3 15.41 -9.71 6.56
N GLN A 4 14.44 -9.67 7.47
CA GLN A 4 13.05 -9.97 7.14
C GLN A 4 12.45 -8.75 6.44
N THR A 5 11.98 -8.94 5.22
CA THR A 5 11.46 -7.85 4.38
C THR A 5 10.14 -8.24 3.77
N GLU A 6 9.18 -7.32 3.79
CA GLU A 6 7.89 -7.50 3.13
C GLU A 6 7.94 -6.86 1.73
N PHE A 7 7.55 -7.61 0.71
CA PHE A 7 7.36 -7.07 -0.64
C PHE A 7 5.92 -6.61 -0.81
N ASN A 8 5.73 -5.36 -1.21
CA ASN A 8 4.40 -4.79 -1.36
C ASN A 8 4.14 -4.39 -2.81
N SER A 9 3.06 -4.93 -3.37
CA SER A 9 2.50 -4.58 -4.68
C SER A 9 1.29 -3.62 -4.58
N VAL A 10 0.84 -3.33 -3.36
CA VAL A 10 -0.30 -2.44 -3.07
C VAL A 10 0.10 -1.40 -2.03
N CYS A 11 -0.49 -0.21 -2.15
CA CYS A 11 -0.23 0.88 -1.23
C CYS A 11 -1.48 1.20 -0.42
N LYS A 12 -1.45 0.98 0.89
CA LYS A 12 -2.56 1.37 1.80
C LYS A 12 -2.14 2.56 2.65
N PHE A 13 -2.92 3.64 2.67
CA PHE A 13 -2.65 4.78 3.55
C PHE A 13 -2.98 4.47 5.01
N LYS A 14 -2.21 5.03 5.95
CA LYS A 14 -2.50 4.91 7.39
C LYS A 14 -3.42 6.02 7.86
N SER A 15 -3.29 7.21 7.29
CA SER A 15 -4.02 8.41 7.66
C SER A 15 -4.83 8.95 6.48
N GLU A 16 -5.97 9.55 6.76
CA GLU A 16 -6.71 10.32 5.76
C GLU A 16 -5.89 11.53 5.27
N GLN A 17 -5.03 12.10 6.12
CA GLN A 17 -4.20 13.23 5.75
C GLN A 17 -3.24 12.89 4.60
N GLU A 18 -2.57 11.72 4.66
CA GLU A 18 -1.69 11.25 3.58
C GLU A 18 -2.46 11.12 2.26
N LEU A 19 -3.70 10.64 2.35
CA LEU A 19 -4.58 10.50 1.19
C LEU A 19 -4.98 11.88 0.62
N TYR A 20 -5.36 12.84 1.47
CA TYR A 20 -5.65 14.20 1.05
C TYR A 20 -4.44 14.86 0.36
N GLU A 21 -3.25 14.72 0.94
CA GLU A 21 -2.01 15.24 0.34
C GLU A 21 -1.77 14.66 -1.06
N LEU A 22 -1.95 13.36 -1.24
CA LEU A 22 -1.84 12.71 -2.55
C LEU A 22 -2.85 13.29 -3.55
N LEU A 23 -4.12 13.45 -3.14
CA LEU A 23 -5.18 13.85 -4.05
C LEU A 23 -5.12 15.33 -4.43
N GLU A 24 -4.67 16.20 -3.52
CA GLU A 24 -4.57 17.64 -3.73
C GLU A 24 -3.24 18.04 -4.38
N TYR A 25 -2.12 17.52 -3.88
CA TYR A 25 -0.78 17.90 -4.36
C TYR A 25 -0.21 16.95 -5.41
N GLY A 26 -0.88 15.83 -5.67
CA GLY A 26 -0.45 14.82 -6.64
C GLY A 26 0.76 14.00 -6.19
N ARG A 27 1.25 14.19 -4.96
CA ARG A 27 2.39 13.50 -4.37
C ARG A 27 2.18 13.32 -2.88
N CYS A 28 2.67 12.21 -2.34
CA CYS A 28 2.62 11.94 -0.90
C CYS A 28 3.83 11.09 -0.49
N LYS A 29 4.19 11.21 0.79
CA LYS A 29 5.17 10.35 1.46
C LYS A 29 4.47 9.63 2.60
N MET A 30 4.61 8.30 2.63
CA MET A 30 4.12 7.49 3.73
C MET A 30 5.25 6.80 4.48
N VAL A 31 5.04 6.49 5.76
CA VAL A 31 5.99 5.76 6.59
C VAL A 31 5.38 4.44 7.06
N LYS A 32 6.07 3.35 6.76
CA LYS A 32 5.73 2.00 7.22
C LYS A 32 6.74 1.53 8.25
N SER A 33 6.26 0.77 9.22
CA SER A 33 7.09 0.07 10.19
C SER A 33 7.67 -1.18 9.55
N GLY A 34 8.91 -1.52 9.92
CA GLY A 34 9.67 -2.63 9.36
C GLY A 34 10.28 -2.31 8.00
N PHE A 35 11.13 -3.22 7.52
CA PHE A 35 11.69 -3.16 6.18
C PHE A 35 10.68 -3.66 5.16
N ARG A 36 10.28 -2.76 4.25
CA ARG A 36 9.38 -3.04 3.15
C ARG A 36 10.02 -2.62 1.84
N VAL A 37 9.76 -3.38 0.79
CA VAL A 37 10.24 -3.08 -0.55
C VAL A 37 9.05 -2.76 -1.44
N TYR A 38 9.02 -1.52 -1.90
CA TYR A 38 8.13 -1.04 -2.94
C TYR A 38 8.97 -0.83 -4.21
N PRO A 39 8.76 -1.63 -5.28
CA PRO A 39 9.51 -1.49 -6.51
C PRO A 39 9.36 -0.09 -7.11
N THR A 40 10.46 0.66 -7.16
CA THR A 40 10.47 2.02 -7.73
C THR A 40 10.15 1.99 -9.22
N GLY A 41 9.35 2.96 -9.67
CA GLY A 41 8.90 3.09 -11.05
C GLY A 41 7.64 2.29 -11.37
N GLN A 42 7.19 1.39 -10.48
CA GLN A 42 5.96 0.63 -10.71
C GLN A 42 4.70 1.43 -10.37
N MET A 43 3.66 1.17 -11.14
CA MET A 43 2.30 1.65 -10.86
C MET A 43 1.58 0.63 -9.99
N VAL A 44 0.95 1.11 -8.92
CA VAL A 44 0.24 0.28 -7.96
C VAL A 44 -1.12 0.89 -7.64
N ILE A 45 -2.04 0.07 -7.16
CA ILE A 45 -3.32 0.54 -6.64
C ILE A 45 -3.11 1.05 -5.21
N ALA A 46 -3.62 2.26 -4.99
CA ALA A 46 -3.69 2.88 -3.69
C ALA A 46 -5.05 2.63 -3.03
N TYR A 47 -5.03 2.35 -1.73
CA TYR A 47 -6.19 2.04 -0.91
C TYR A 47 -6.32 3.04 0.25
N THR A 48 -7.55 3.39 0.57
CA THR A 48 -7.90 4.19 1.74
C THR A 48 -7.59 3.43 3.04
N PRO A 49 -7.57 4.11 4.21
CA PRO A 49 -7.46 3.44 5.50
C PRO A 49 -8.56 2.38 5.73
N LEU A 50 -9.73 2.55 5.09
CA LEU A 50 -10.87 1.63 5.12
C LEU A 50 -10.76 0.45 4.15
N ASN A 51 -9.62 0.29 3.46
CA ASN A 51 -9.37 -0.75 2.44
C ASN A 51 -10.16 -0.60 1.13
N GLU A 52 -10.52 0.63 0.76
CA GLU A 52 -11.19 0.88 -0.52
C GLU A 52 -10.17 1.37 -1.56
N ALA A 53 -10.15 0.77 -2.74
CA ALA A 53 -9.29 1.21 -3.83
C ALA A 53 -9.71 2.61 -4.32
N ILE A 54 -8.75 3.53 -4.50
CA ILE A 54 -9.07 4.93 -4.82
C ILE A 54 -8.28 5.52 -5.99
N ALA A 55 -7.03 5.12 -6.19
CA ALA A 55 -6.18 5.73 -7.20
C ALA A 55 -5.11 4.78 -7.73
N ILE A 56 -4.59 5.11 -8.92
CA ILE A 56 -3.35 4.55 -9.44
C ILE A 56 -2.23 5.51 -9.06
N VAL A 57 -1.22 5.00 -8.37
CA VAL A 57 -0.04 5.77 -7.98
C VAL A 57 1.22 5.12 -8.54
N LYS A 58 2.24 5.94 -8.81
CA LYS A 58 3.56 5.47 -9.21
C LYS A 58 4.51 5.63 -8.03
N ILE A 59 5.22 4.56 -7.66
CA ILE A 59 6.24 4.64 -6.61
C ILE A 59 7.46 5.37 -7.15
N SER A 60 7.79 6.53 -6.57
CA SER A 60 8.95 7.35 -6.94
C SER A 60 10.20 7.00 -6.13
N ALA A 61 10.04 6.61 -4.87
CA ALA A 61 11.13 6.16 -4.01
C ALA A 61 10.65 5.18 -2.94
N SER A 62 11.52 4.25 -2.55
CA SER A 62 11.33 3.37 -1.39
C SER A 62 12.65 3.31 -0.61
N ILE A 63 12.66 3.89 0.58
CA ILE A 63 13.86 4.07 1.40
C ILE A 63 13.63 3.32 2.71
N ALA A 64 14.35 2.22 2.88
CA ALA A 64 14.43 1.48 4.12
C ALA A 64 15.53 2.09 5.01
N GLU A 65 15.19 2.51 6.22
CA GLU A 65 16.12 3.12 7.17
C GLU A 65 15.85 2.67 8.62
N ILE A 66 16.84 2.84 9.47
CA ILE A 66 16.69 2.72 10.93
C ILE A 66 16.60 4.16 11.45
N ASN A 67 15.50 4.51 12.10
CA ASN A 67 15.29 5.86 12.61
C ASN A 67 16.17 6.13 13.85
N PHE A 68 16.16 7.37 14.35
CA PHE A 68 16.94 7.77 15.52
C PHE A 68 16.56 7.04 16.82
N GLN A 69 15.37 6.42 16.87
CA GLN A 69 14.90 5.62 18.01
C GLN A 69 15.31 4.14 17.88
N GLY A 70 16.03 3.77 16.81
CA GLY A 70 16.45 2.39 16.54
C GLY A 70 15.36 1.53 15.90
N GLU A 71 14.26 2.12 15.46
CA GLU A 71 13.16 1.39 14.81
C GLU A 71 13.41 1.25 13.31
N GLU A 72 13.12 0.07 12.79
CA GLU A 72 13.13 -0.19 11.35
C GLU A 72 11.91 0.45 10.71
N VAL A 73 12.14 1.33 9.74
CA VAL A 73 11.08 2.03 9.01
C VAL A 73 11.36 2.05 7.52
N THR A 74 10.30 2.16 6.74
CA THR A 74 10.37 2.34 5.29
C THR A 74 9.57 3.57 4.91
N ALA A 75 10.26 4.57 4.37
CA ALA A 75 9.66 5.72 3.73
C ALA A 75 9.36 5.41 2.26
N VAL A 76 8.13 5.65 1.83
CA VAL A 76 7.70 5.42 0.45
C VAL A 76 7.14 6.71 -0.11
N GLU A 77 7.72 7.17 -1.20
CA GLU A 77 7.22 8.32 -1.95
C GLU A 77 6.47 7.85 -3.18
N MET A 78 5.38 8.53 -3.48
CA MET A 78 4.53 8.17 -4.61
C MET A 78 3.90 9.39 -5.26
N GLU A 79 3.58 9.23 -6.54
CA GLU A 79 2.96 10.25 -7.38
C GLU A 79 1.59 9.75 -7.87
N LEU A 80 0.58 10.61 -7.81
CA LEU A 80 -0.74 10.34 -8.36
C LEU A 80 -0.66 10.29 -9.88
N VAL A 81 -1.03 9.15 -10.46
CA VAL A 81 -1.18 9.03 -11.92
C VAL A 81 -2.60 9.46 -12.30
N ARG A 82 -3.60 8.87 -11.66
CA ARG A 82 -5.02 9.24 -11.79
C ARG A 82 -5.86 8.66 -10.66
N LYS A 83 -7.04 9.24 -10.43
CA LYS A 83 -8.10 8.64 -9.62
C LYS A 83 -8.75 7.47 -10.37
N LEU A 84 -9.22 6.48 -9.62
CA LEU A 84 -10.06 5.40 -10.15
C LEU A 84 -11.48 5.93 -10.37
N THR A 85 -12.20 5.34 -11.32
CA THR A 85 -13.65 5.50 -11.40
C THR A 85 -14.33 4.71 -10.28
N GLU A 86 -15.60 4.99 -10.01
CA GLU A 86 -16.37 4.24 -9.00
C GLU A 86 -16.43 2.74 -9.29
N GLU A 87 -16.61 2.38 -10.57
CA GLU A 87 -16.65 0.97 -11.00
C GLU A 87 -15.29 0.29 -10.80
N GLU A 88 -14.20 0.94 -11.20
CA GLU A 88 -12.84 0.42 -11.02
C GLU A 88 -12.53 0.22 -9.54
N ALA A 89 -12.83 1.22 -8.70
CA ALA A 89 -12.66 1.17 -7.26
C ALA A 89 -13.42 0.00 -6.64
N LYS A 90 -14.68 -0.19 -7.02
CA LYS A 90 -15.53 -1.27 -6.53
C LYS A 90 -14.98 -2.64 -6.92
N VAL A 91 -14.61 -2.82 -8.18
CA VAL A 91 -14.05 -4.09 -8.69
C VAL A 91 -12.72 -4.40 -8.02
N GLN A 92 -11.80 -3.43 -7.94
CA GLN A 92 -10.49 -3.62 -7.31
C GLN A 92 -10.60 -3.93 -5.81
N THR A 93 -11.55 -3.30 -5.12
CA THR A 93 -11.81 -3.58 -3.70
C THR A 93 -12.36 -4.98 -3.50
N ALA A 94 -13.31 -5.41 -4.33
CA ALA A 94 -13.88 -6.75 -4.27
C ALA A 94 -12.84 -7.84 -4.56
N LEU A 95 -12.03 -7.66 -5.62
CA LEU A 95 -10.95 -8.59 -5.97
C LEU A 95 -9.88 -8.66 -4.88
N ALA A 96 -9.48 -7.52 -4.30
CA ALA A 96 -8.51 -7.50 -3.22
C ALA A 96 -9.01 -8.23 -1.97
N TYR A 97 -10.30 -8.06 -1.63
CA TYR A 97 -10.95 -8.82 -0.56
C TYR A 97 -10.95 -10.32 -0.85
N GLU A 98 -11.36 -10.72 -2.06
CA GLU A 98 -11.34 -12.13 -2.47
C GLU A 98 -9.93 -12.72 -2.39
N MET A 99 -8.93 -12.06 -2.97
CA MET A 99 -7.54 -12.55 -2.93
C MET A 99 -6.98 -12.69 -1.51
N PHE A 100 -7.42 -11.85 -0.57
CA PHE A 100 -6.98 -11.90 0.81
C PHE A 100 -7.69 -12.99 1.63
N PHE A 101 -9.01 -13.17 1.44
CA PHE A 101 -9.83 -14.05 2.27
C PHE A 101 -10.16 -15.42 1.64
N ALA A 102 -10.18 -15.56 0.31
CA ALA A 102 -10.56 -16.81 -0.36
C ALA A 102 -9.60 -17.98 -0.07
N GLY A 103 -8.38 -17.70 0.40
CA GLY A 103 -7.43 -18.72 0.86
C GLY A 103 -7.64 -19.19 2.30
N GLN A 104 -8.39 -18.45 3.13
CA GLN A 104 -8.54 -18.73 4.56
C GLN A 104 -9.65 -19.76 4.86
N ASP A 105 -10.69 -19.86 4.01
CA ASP A 105 -11.80 -20.79 4.23
C ASP A 105 -11.41 -22.27 4.05
N LYS A 106 -10.38 -22.59 3.25
CA LYS A 106 -9.99 -23.98 2.99
C LYS A 106 -9.11 -24.63 4.07
N LEU A 107 -8.67 -23.87 5.07
CA LEU A 107 -7.82 -24.37 6.16
C LEU A 107 -8.61 -24.78 7.41
N ASN A 108 -9.88 -24.38 7.53
CA ASN A 108 -10.73 -24.67 8.71
C ASN A 108 -11.73 -25.82 8.51
N THR A 109 -11.63 -26.58 7.42
CA THR A 109 -12.52 -27.73 7.14
C THR A 109 -11.80 -29.09 7.13
N GLN A 110 -10.57 -29.14 7.65
CA GLN A 110 -9.86 -30.39 7.89
C GLN A 110 -9.54 -30.50 9.39
N ASP A 111 -10.57 -30.74 10.19
CA ASP A 111 -10.50 -31.37 11.52
C ASP A 111 -11.81 -32.11 11.80
#